data_AF-A0A2J7PLC8-F1
#
_entry.id   AF-A0A2J7PLC8-F1
#
_cell.length_a   1.000
_cell.length_b   1.000
_cell.length_c   1.000
_cell.angle_alpha   90.00
_cell.angle_beta   90.00
_cell.angle_gamma   90.00
#
_symmetry.space_group_name_H-M   'P 1'
#
loop_
_entity.id
_entity.type
_entity.pdbx_description
1 polymer ?
#
loop_
_entity_poly.entity_id
_entity_poly.type
_entity_poly.pdbx_seq_one_letter_code
_entity_poly.pdbx_strand_id
1 'polypeptide(L)'
;MSRTTKSKHVMKEVLLDDLELPADNQEVVRVLASRGNNLHMVEDAAGSQFLVSVPTKFRRNVWIKRGDFVLVEPLAEGDKVRAE
;
A
#
# COMPACT_ATOMS: atom_id res chain seq x y z
N MET A 1 14.40 -8.57 -17.23
CA MET A 1 13.06 -9.19 -17.26
C MET A 1 12.07 -8.26 -17.95
N SER A 2 11.21 -8.82 -18.82
CA SER A 2 10.14 -8.05 -19.49
C SER A 2 9.10 -7.54 -18.49
N ARG A 3 8.39 -6.44 -18.84
CA ARG A 3 7.28 -5.87 -18.06
C ARG A 3 6.22 -6.92 -17.73
N THR A 4 5.89 -7.78 -18.69
CA THR A 4 4.92 -8.86 -18.53
C THR A 4 5.39 -9.89 -17.50
N THR A 5 6.69 -10.22 -17.52
CA THR A 5 7.27 -11.14 -16.54
C THR A 5 7.22 -10.53 -15.14
N LYS A 6 7.55 -9.24 -14.97
CA LYS A 6 7.45 -8.58 -13.66
C LYS A 6 6.00 -8.56 -13.12
N SER A 7 5.03 -8.19 -13.94
CA SER A 7 3.61 -8.15 -13.55
C SER A 7 3.10 -9.53 -13.12
N LYS A 8 3.50 -10.60 -13.81
CA LYS A 8 3.17 -11.98 -13.43
C LYS A 8 3.67 -12.35 -12.03
N HIS A 9 4.90 -11.96 -11.68
CA HIS A 9 5.46 -12.26 -10.35
C HIS A 9 4.75 -11.44 -9.26
N VAL A 10 4.51 -10.15 -9.50
CA VAL A 10 3.78 -9.29 -8.55
C VAL A 10 2.36 -9.80 -8.29
N MET A 11 1.63 -10.22 -9.34
CA MET A 11 0.29 -10.79 -9.13
C MET A 11 0.34 -12.14 -8.41
N LYS A 12 1.37 -12.95 -8.66
CA LYS A 12 1.56 -14.20 -7.93
C LYS A 12 1.79 -13.93 -6.43
N GLU A 13 2.67 -13.00 -6.09
CA GLU A 13 2.93 -12.60 -4.70
C GLU A 13 1.62 -12.13 -4.01
N VAL A 14 0.89 -11.19 -4.62
CA VAL A 14 -0.33 -10.61 -4.00
C VAL A 14 -1.48 -11.62 -3.84
N LEU A 15 -1.60 -12.61 -4.74
CA LEU A 15 -2.73 -13.56 -4.74
C LEU A 15 -2.42 -14.87 -4.02
N LEU A 16 -1.16 -15.29 -3.95
CA LEU A 16 -0.78 -16.64 -3.53
C LEU A 16 0.19 -16.64 -2.33
N ASP A 17 0.96 -15.57 -2.12
CA ASP A 17 1.94 -15.50 -1.03
C ASP A 17 1.42 -14.56 0.08
N ASP A 18 1.32 -15.14 1.28
CA ASP A 18 1.52 -14.47 2.55
C ASP A 18 0.43 -13.51 3.05
N LEU A 19 -0.64 -14.14 3.57
CA LEU A 19 -1.34 -13.66 4.77
C LEU A 19 -0.41 -13.75 6.00
N GLU A 20 0.77 -13.14 5.91
CA GLU A 20 1.67 -13.00 7.04
C GLU A 20 1.04 -12.08 8.09
N LEU A 21 1.28 -12.40 9.35
CA LEU A 21 0.90 -11.50 10.45
C LEU A 21 1.71 -10.20 10.30
N PRO A 22 1.10 -9.03 10.57
CA PRO A 22 1.82 -7.77 10.59
C PRO A 22 3.10 -7.89 11.43
N ALA A 23 4.23 -7.49 10.86
CA ALA A 23 5.46 -7.33 11.64
C ALA A 23 5.31 -6.14 12.61
N ASP A 24 6.17 -6.05 13.64
CA ASP A 24 6.08 -5.01 14.68
C ASP A 24 6.11 -3.56 14.16
N ASN A 25 6.64 -3.34 12.95
CA ASN A 25 6.73 -2.03 12.31
C ASN A 25 5.65 -1.79 11.25
N GLN A 26 4.67 -2.68 11.11
CA GLN A 26 3.63 -2.59 10.08
C GLN A 26 2.28 -2.30 10.71
N GLU A 27 1.52 -1.38 10.08
CA GLU A 27 0.18 -1.00 10.53
C GLU A 27 -0.87 -1.34 9.48
N VAL A 28 -2.06 -1.73 9.94
CA VAL A 28 -3.20 -2.00 9.07
C VAL A 28 -4.04 -0.73 8.97
N VAL A 29 -4.14 -0.19 7.75
CA VAL A 29 -4.88 1.05 7.49
C VAL A 29 -5.98 0.83 6.46
N ARG A 30 -7.02 1.67 6.53
CA ARG A 30 -8.17 1.65 5.61
C ARG A 30 -8.05 2.73 4.55
N VAL A 31 -8.29 2.39 3.30
CA VAL A 31 -8.23 3.34 2.18
C VAL A 31 -9.51 4.17 2.09
N LEU A 32 -9.38 5.49 2.17
CA LEU A 32 -10.50 6.43 2.04
C LEU A 32 -10.68 6.92 0.61
N ALA A 33 -9.60 7.38 -0.02
CA ALA A 33 -9.64 7.95 -1.37
C ALA A 33 -8.26 7.93 -2.02
N SER A 34 -8.20 7.80 -3.34
CA SER A 34 -6.95 8.07 -4.08
C SER A 34 -6.82 9.58 -4.34
N ARG A 35 -5.64 10.14 -4.12
CA ARG A 35 -5.34 11.57 -4.32
C ARG A 35 -4.55 11.84 -5.60
N GLY A 36 -4.38 10.82 -6.44
CA GLY A 36 -3.59 10.89 -7.67
C GLY A 36 -2.09 10.73 -7.40
N ASN A 37 -1.29 10.66 -8.48
CA ASN A 37 0.16 10.44 -8.41
C ASN A 37 0.61 9.18 -7.61
N ASN A 38 -0.21 8.13 -7.58
CA ASN A 38 -0.01 6.92 -6.75
C ASN A 38 0.00 7.19 -5.23
N LEU A 39 -0.67 8.27 -4.81
CA LEU A 39 -0.93 8.58 -3.41
C LEU A 39 -2.34 8.17 -3.02
N HIS A 40 -2.44 7.51 -1.86
CA HIS A 40 -3.70 7.08 -1.28
C HIS A 40 -3.86 7.73 0.08
N MET A 41 -5.02 8.33 0.30
CA MET A 41 -5.43 8.77 1.62
C MET A 41 -5.98 7.58 2.38
N VAL A 42 -5.35 7.30 3.52
CA VAL A 42 -5.70 6.21 4.41
C VAL A 42 -6.10 6.75 5.78
N GLU A 43 -6.76 5.90 6.53
CA GLU A 43 -7.15 6.10 7.92
C GLU A 43 -6.63 4.95 8.75
N ASP A 44 -5.93 5.28 9.83
CA ASP A 44 -5.45 4.31 10.81
C ASP A 44 -6.54 3.96 11.85
N ALA A 45 -6.31 2.91 12.64
CA ALA A 45 -7.19 2.47 13.73
C ALA A 45 -7.48 3.58 14.75
N ALA A 46 -6.56 4.53 14.93
CA ALA A 46 -6.76 5.72 15.77
C ALA A 46 -7.64 6.81 15.12
N GLY A 47 -8.08 6.64 13.87
CA GLY A 47 -8.87 7.62 13.11
C GLY A 47 -8.03 8.77 12.51
N SER A 48 -6.70 8.67 12.58
CA SER A 48 -5.80 9.66 11.95
C SER A 48 -5.70 9.42 10.45
N GLN A 49 -5.81 10.49 9.66
CA GLN A 49 -5.75 10.43 8.20
C GLN A 49 -4.42 10.95 7.69
N PHE A 50 -3.77 10.18 6.81
CA PHE A 50 -2.52 10.56 6.18
C PHE A 50 -2.41 10.03 4.74
N LEU A 51 -1.37 10.47 4.03
CA LEU A 51 -1.08 9.99 2.68
C LEU A 51 -0.04 8.89 2.72
N VAL A 52 -0.30 7.87 1.91
CA VAL A 52 0.57 6.72 1.68
C VAL A 52 0.95 6.71 0.20
N SER A 53 2.23 6.46 -0.08
CA SER A 53 2.71 6.29 -1.44
C SER A 53 2.80 4.82 -1.80
N VAL A 54 2.31 4.45 -2.98
CA VAL A 54 2.40 3.06 -3.44
C VAL A 54 3.80 2.78 -4.02
N PRO A 55 4.49 1.70 -3.58
CA PRO A 55 5.76 1.28 -4.15
C PRO A 55 5.69 1.03 -5.66
N THR A 56 6.79 1.30 -6.36
CA THR A 56 6.82 1.21 -7.84
C THR A 56 6.49 -0.17 -8.40
N LYS A 57 6.69 -1.25 -7.62
CA LYS A 57 6.36 -2.63 -8.02
C LYS A 57 4.86 -2.86 -8.22
N PHE A 58 4.02 -2.18 -7.44
CA PHE A 58 2.56 -2.35 -7.46
C PHE A 58 1.86 -1.38 -8.43
N ARG A 59 2.52 -0.27 -8.81
CA ARG A 59 1.96 0.71 -9.73
C ARG A 59 1.57 0.05 -11.06
N ARG A 60 0.30 0.18 -11.46
CA ARG A 60 -0.28 -0.40 -12.69
C ARG A 60 -0.38 -1.94 -12.71
N ASN A 61 -0.08 -2.59 -11.59
CA ASN A 61 -0.21 -4.04 -11.41
C ASN A 61 -1.31 -4.37 -10.40
N VAL A 62 -1.50 -3.54 -9.36
CA VAL A 62 -2.50 -3.73 -8.31
C VAL A 62 -3.42 -2.50 -8.26
N TRP A 63 -4.72 -2.74 -8.17
CA TRP A 63 -5.74 -1.70 -8.04
C TRP A 63 -6.36 -1.76 -6.65
N ILE A 64 -6.24 -0.64 -5.93
CA ILE A 64 -6.78 -0.47 -4.59
C ILE A 64 -7.98 0.48 -4.68
N LYS A 65 -9.10 0.10 -4.06
CA LYS A 65 -10.35 0.86 -4.02
C LYS A 65 -10.61 1.41 -2.62
N ARG A 66 -11.60 2.31 -2.53
CA ARG A 66 -12.07 2.83 -1.25
C ARG A 66 -12.70 1.70 -0.43
N GLY A 67 -12.32 1.60 0.84
CA GLY A 67 -12.79 0.57 1.77
C GLY A 67 -11.87 -0.65 1.85
N ASP A 68 -10.87 -0.75 0.97
CA ASP A 68 -9.86 -1.80 1.07
C ASP A 68 -8.93 -1.53 2.25
N PHE A 69 -8.42 -2.60 2.84
CA PHE A 69 -7.39 -2.55 3.88
C PHE A 69 -6.04 -2.88 3.28
N VAL A 70 -5.02 -2.15 3.74
CA VAL A 70 -3.63 -2.33 3.30
C VAL A 70 -2.72 -2.28 4.51
N LEU A 71 -1.66 -3.05 4.43
CA LEU A 71 -0.55 -3.01 5.35
C LEU A 71 0.42 -1.92 4.89
N VAL A 72 0.87 -1.07 5.81
CA VAL A 72 1.77 0.03 5.51
C VAL A 72 2.93 0.05 6.49
N GLU A 73 4.09 0.51 6.02
CA GLU A 73 5.27 0.75 6.85
C GLU A 73 5.45 2.26 7.06
N PRO A 74 5.42 2.77 8.30
CA PRO A 74 5.55 4.18 8.57
C PRO A 74 6.97 4.68 8.26
N LEU A 75 7.06 5.83 7.59
CA LEU A 75 8.30 6.55 7.34
C LEU A 75 8.53 7.62 8.41
N ALA A 76 9.70 7.60 9.04
CA ALA A 76 10.06 8.54 10.10
C ALA A 76 10.26 10.01 9.61
N GLU A 77 10.58 10.23 8.33
CA GLU A 77 10.94 11.56 7.78
C GLU A 77 9.81 12.24 6.97
N GLY A 78 8.61 11.68 6.98
CA GLY A 78 7.52 12.10 6.10
C GLY A 78 6.61 13.19 6.66
N ASP A 79 6.70 14.43 6.16
CA ASP A 79 5.84 15.54 6.62
C ASP A 79 4.36 15.36 6.21
N LYS A 80 4.12 15.04 4.93
CA LYS A 80 2.78 14.85 4.34
C LYS A 80 2.48 13.40 3.90
N VAL A 81 3.51 12.68 3.46
CA VAL A 81 3.44 11.26 3.12
C VAL A 81 4.11 10.52 4.25
N ARG A 82 3.36 9.70 4.99
CA ARG A 82 3.81 9.14 6.27
C ARG A 82 4.06 7.65 6.24
N ALA A 83 3.71 6.97 5.16
CA ALA A 83 3.95 5.53 5.03
C ALA A 83 4.10 5.11 3.55
N GLU A 84 4.70 3.96 3.31
CA GLU A 84 4.77 3.24 2.03
C GLU A 84 4.11 1.86 2.09
#